data_AF-A0A942U5D2-F1
#
_entry.id   AF-A0A942U5D2-F1
#
_cell.length_a   1.000
_cell.length_b   1.000
_cell.length_c   1.000
_cell.angle_alpha   90.00
_cell.angle_beta   90.00
_cell.angle_gamma   90.00
#
_symmetry.space_group_name_H-M   'P 1'
#
loop_
_entity.id
_entity.type
_entity.pdbx_description
1 polymer ?
#
loop_
_entity_poly.entity_id
_entity_poly.type
_entity_poly.pdbx_seq_one_letter_code
_entity_poly.pdbx_strand_id
1 'polypeptide(L)'
;MKFYDLLVIGGGITGARISLDATKRDLKTGLVGDARFFATGTSSRSTKLVHGGLQYLKQFEGGLVAEVGKERKIVYENAPHVTTPEWMTLPL
;
A
#
# COMPACT_ATOMS: atom_id res chain seq x y z
N MET A 1 20.09 26.01 10.29
CA MET A 1 19.21 25.65 9.14
C MET A 1 18.60 24.28 9.41
N LYS A 2 17.28 24.11 9.20
CA LYS A 2 16.58 22.84 9.49
C LYS A 2 16.55 21.97 8.22
N PHE A 3 17.42 20.98 8.11
CA PHE A 3 17.44 20.03 6.98
C PHE A 3 16.49 18.86 7.18
N TYR A 4 15.94 18.29 6.10
CA TYR A 4 15.27 17.00 6.12
C TYR A 4 16.29 15.90 5.83
N ASP A 5 16.12 14.73 6.44
CA ASP A 5 16.95 13.55 6.20
C ASP A 5 16.48 12.78 4.96
N LEU A 6 15.16 12.82 4.70
CA LEU A 6 14.54 12.20 3.54
C LEU A 6 13.45 13.11 2.96
N LEU A 7 13.42 13.26 1.64
CA LEU A 7 12.33 13.89 0.91
C LEU A 7 11.69 12.87 -0.04
N VAL A 8 10.43 12.56 0.19
CA VAL A 8 9.63 11.64 -0.63
C VAL A 8 8.78 12.45 -1.60
N ILE A 9 8.88 12.15 -2.90
CA ILE A 9 8.07 12.80 -3.94
C ILE A 9 6.99 11.82 -4.41
N GLY A 10 5.73 12.21 -4.28
CA GLY A 10 4.57 11.44 -4.70
C GLY A 10 3.65 11.06 -3.54
N GLY A 11 2.51 11.75 -3.42
CA GLY A 11 1.52 11.55 -2.36
C GLY A 11 0.59 10.33 -2.53
N GLY A 12 1.01 9.29 -3.25
CA GLY A 12 0.27 8.03 -3.39
C GLY A 12 0.52 7.07 -2.22
N ILE A 13 -0.05 5.85 -2.30
CA ILE A 13 0.09 4.84 -1.25
C ILE A 13 1.56 4.47 -0.96
N THR A 14 2.39 4.39 -2.02
CA THR A 14 3.83 4.10 -1.89
C THR A 14 4.55 5.19 -1.12
N GLY A 15 4.38 6.46 -1.51
CA GLY A 15 5.05 7.58 -0.84
C GLY A 15 4.57 7.77 0.60
N ALA A 16 3.27 7.56 0.86
CA ALA A 16 2.72 7.55 2.20
C ALA A 16 3.35 6.45 3.08
N ARG A 17 3.48 5.22 2.56
CA ARG A 17 4.10 4.11 3.31
C ARG A 17 5.58 4.36 3.59
N ILE A 18 6.34 4.84 2.61
CA ILE A 18 7.76 5.18 2.78
C ILE A 18 7.92 6.28 3.84
N SER A 19 7.08 7.31 3.78
CA SER A 19 7.14 8.42 4.74
C SER A 19 6.81 7.96 6.16
N LEU A 20 5.79 7.09 6.31
CA LEU A 20 5.45 6.48 7.59
C LEU A 20 6.60 5.63 8.13
N ASP A 21 7.22 4.81 7.29
CA ASP A 21 8.33 3.94 7.69
C ASP A 21 9.56 4.76 8.13
N ALA A 22 9.92 5.78 7.36
CA ALA A 22 11.05 6.66 7.66
C ALA A 22 10.81 7.45 8.96
N THR A 23 9.59 7.96 9.16
CA THR A 23 9.23 8.68 10.40
C THR A 23 9.26 7.75 11.62
N LYS A 24 8.85 6.47 11.47
CA LYS A 24 8.96 5.46 12.53
C LYS A 24 10.41 5.08 12.88
N ARG A 25 11.37 5.42 12.01
CA ARG A 25 12.82 5.25 12.23
C ARG A 25 13.50 6.57 12.64
N ASP A 26 12.72 7.53 13.12
CA ASP A 26 13.17 8.85 13.60
C ASP A 26 13.86 9.73 12.55
N LEU A 27 13.65 9.45 11.25
CA LEU A 27 14.14 10.31 10.18
C LEU A 27 13.23 11.53 10.02
N LYS A 28 13.82 12.72 9.96
CA LYS A 28 13.12 13.94 9.62
C LYS A 28 12.72 13.91 8.15
N THR A 29 11.50 13.45 7.90
CA THR A 29 11.00 13.14 6.55
C THR A 29 10.03 14.20 6.06
N GLY A 30 10.21 14.67 4.83
CA GLY A 30 9.22 15.46 4.10
C GLY A 30 8.53 14.60 3.04
N LEU A 31 7.22 14.77 2.86
CA LEU A 31 6.44 14.14 1.79
C LEU A 31 5.80 15.23 0.92
N VAL A 32 6.08 15.19 -0.38
CA VAL A 32 5.51 16.11 -1.37
C VAL A 32 4.43 15.39 -2.16
N GLY A 33 3.19 15.84 -2.00
CA GLY A 33 2.03 15.35 -2.74
C GLY A 33 1.87 16.00 -4.11
N ASP A 34 0.84 15.57 -4.84
CA ASP A 34 0.34 16.32 -6.00
C ASP A 34 -0.26 17.65 -5.51
N ALA A 35 -0.35 18.66 -6.38
CA ALA A 35 -0.47 20.08 -6.04
C ALA A 35 -1.66 20.44 -5.13
N ARG A 36 -2.64 19.55 -4.93
CA ARG A 36 -3.84 19.83 -4.13
C ARG A 36 -4.28 18.71 -3.19
N PHE A 37 -4.02 17.44 -3.51
CA PHE A 37 -4.55 16.31 -2.72
C PHE A 37 -3.61 15.10 -2.74
N PHE A 38 -3.67 14.30 -1.68
CA PHE A 38 -3.05 12.98 -1.64
C PHE A 38 -3.89 11.95 -2.41
N ALA A 39 -3.27 10.85 -2.82
CA ALA A 39 -3.89 9.72 -3.52
C ALA A 39 -4.59 10.03 -4.87
N THR A 40 -4.33 11.18 -5.51
CA THR A 40 -4.94 11.59 -6.80
C THR A 40 -4.60 10.68 -7.98
N GLY A 41 -3.46 10.00 -7.94
CA GLY A 41 -3.00 9.07 -8.98
C GLY A 41 -3.67 7.70 -8.90
N THR A 42 -2.93 6.66 -9.32
CA THR A 42 -3.41 5.26 -9.36
C THR A 42 -3.98 4.77 -8.02
N SER A 43 -3.50 5.31 -6.89
CA SER A 43 -3.96 4.94 -5.55
C SER A 43 -5.46 5.17 -5.32
N SER A 44 -6.11 6.11 -6.02
CA SER A 44 -7.58 6.30 -5.94
C SER A 44 -8.36 5.52 -7.02
N ARG A 45 -7.66 4.99 -8.03
CA ARG A 45 -8.23 4.37 -9.24
C ARG A 45 -8.04 2.85 -9.28
N SER A 46 -7.93 2.21 -8.13
CA SER A 46 -7.89 0.75 -8.01
C SER A 46 -9.30 0.15 -7.97
N THR A 47 -9.36 -1.18 -8.02
CA THR A 47 -10.56 -1.99 -7.77
C THR A 47 -11.05 -1.91 -6.31
N LYS A 48 -10.27 -1.25 -5.42
CA LYS A 48 -10.56 -1.11 -3.98
C LYS A 48 -10.62 -2.46 -3.26
N LEU A 49 -9.85 -3.43 -3.74
CA LEU A 49 -9.70 -4.75 -3.15
C LEU A 49 -8.23 -5.03 -2.80
N VAL A 50 -7.98 -5.49 -1.59
CA VAL A 50 -6.70 -6.07 -1.19
C VAL A 50 -6.79 -7.58 -1.42
N HIS A 51 -6.44 -8.03 -2.63
CA HIS A 51 -6.58 -9.43 -3.04
C HIS A 51 -5.23 -10.15 -3.09
N GLY A 52 -5.24 -11.47 -2.90
CA GLY A 52 -4.02 -12.31 -2.88
C GLY A 52 -3.41 -12.63 -4.24
N GLY A 53 -3.88 -11.99 -5.32
CA GLY A 53 -3.31 -12.22 -6.66
C GLY A 53 -3.46 -13.65 -7.21
N LEU A 54 -4.60 -14.31 -7.01
CA LEU A 54 -4.80 -15.73 -7.38
C LEU A 54 -4.38 -16.09 -8.81
N GLN A 55 -4.55 -15.17 -9.77
CA GLN A 55 -4.14 -15.35 -11.17
C GLN A 55 -2.65 -15.63 -11.36
N TYR A 56 -1.79 -15.13 -10.47
CA TYR A 56 -0.34 -15.31 -10.55
C TYR A 56 0.10 -16.76 -10.27
N LEU A 57 -0.76 -17.57 -9.63
CA LEU A 57 -0.50 -19.01 -9.49
C LEU A 57 -0.39 -19.71 -10.86
N LYS A 58 -1.11 -19.23 -11.89
CA LYS A 58 -1.00 -19.77 -13.26
C LYS A 58 0.39 -19.54 -13.87
N GLN A 59 1.10 -18.53 -13.39
CA GLN A 59 2.46 -18.17 -13.82
C GLN A 59 3.53 -18.80 -12.92
N PHE A 60 3.15 -19.74 -12.04
CA PHE A 60 4.02 -20.37 -11.04
C PHE A 60 4.64 -19.39 -10.03
N GLU A 61 4.04 -18.21 -9.84
CA GLU A 61 4.51 -17.20 -8.88
C GLU A 61 3.97 -17.44 -7.46
N GLY A 62 4.17 -18.66 -6.94
CA GLY A 62 3.66 -19.05 -5.61
C GLY A 62 4.24 -18.20 -4.47
N GLY A 63 5.49 -17.76 -4.59
CA GLY A 63 6.13 -16.87 -3.61
C GLY A 63 5.42 -15.50 -3.50
N LEU A 64 5.09 -14.90 -4.64
CA LEU A 64 4.35 -13.64 -4.70
C LEU A 64 2.97 -13.77 -4.05
N VAL A 65 2.24 -14.83 -4.39
CA VAL A 65 0.90 -15.08 -3.83
C VAL A 65 0.96 -15.27 -2.30
N ALA A 66 1.98 -15.96 -1.80
CA ALA A 66 2.20 -16.13 -0.37
C ALA A 66 2.54 -14.80 0.34
N GLU A 67 3.36 -13.95 -0.29
CA GLU A 67 3.72 -12.63 0.24
C GLU A 67 2.50 -11.71 0.31
N VAL A 68 1.76 -11.56 -0.78
CA VAL A 68 0.55 -10.73 -0.82
C VAL A 68 -0.51 -11.25 0.16
N GLY A 69 -0.62 -12.57 0.31
CA GLY A 69 -1.50 -13.19 1.31
C GLY A 69 -1.16 -12.79 2.75
N LYS A 70 0.13 -12.73 3.10
CA LYS A 70 0.60 -12.26 4.43
C LYS A 70 0.35 -10.76 4.60
N GLU A 71 0.69 -9.95 3.60
CA GLU A 71 0.47 -8.50 3.64
C GLU A 71 -1.01 -8.14 3.79
N ARG A 72 -1.93 -8.88 3.16
CA ARG A 72 -3.37 -8.67 3.34
C ARG A 72 -3.81 -8.77 4.79
N LYS A 73 -3.26 -9.74 5.54
CA LYS A 73 -3.54 -9.89 6.98
C LYS A 73 -3.00 -8.69 7.76
N ILE A 74 -1.77 -8.27 7.48
CA ILE A 74 -1.13 -7.12 8.12
C ILE A 74 -1.92 -5.83 7.88
N VAL A 75 -2.42 -5.61 6.66
CA VAL A 75 -3.25 -4.45 6.32
C VAL A 75 -4.56 -4.46 7.11
N TYR A 76 -5.21 -5.63 7.21
CA TYR A 76 -6.43 -5.78 8.01
C TYR A 76 -6.21 -5.48 9.50
N GLU A 77 -5.10 -5.95 10.07
CA GLU A 77 -4.74 -5.70 11.46
C GLU A 77 -4.38 -4.22 11.72
N ASN A 78 -3.71 -3.56 10.77
CA ASN A 78 -3.30 -2.16 10.91
C ASN A 78 -4.44 -1.17 10.68
N ALA A 79 -5.42 -1.49 9.84
CA ALA A 79 -6.45 -0.55 9.42
C ALA A 79 -7.86 -1.18 9.36
N PRO A 80 -8.34 -1.82 10.46
CA PRO A 80 -9.62 -2.53 10.47
C PRO A 80 -10.84 -1.62 10.23
N HIS A 81 -10.67 -0.30 10.38
CA HIS A 81 -11.71 0.70 10.14
C HIS A 81 -11.89 1.08 8.66
N VAL A 82 -10.99 0.65 7.76
CA VAL A 82 -11.09 0.88 6.30
C VAL A 82 -11.06 -0.42 5.48
N THR A 83 -10.97 -1.58 6.14
CA THR A 83 -10.95 -2.89 5.48
C THR A 83 -12.00 -3.83 6.05
N THR A 84 -12.74 -4.48 5.15
CA THR A 84 -13.73 -5.51 5.49
C THR A 84 -13.37 -6.81 4.77
N PRO A 85 -13.38 -7.98 5.43
CA PRO A 85 -13.18 -9.26 4.76
C PRO A 85 -14.37 -9.59 3.87
N GLU A 86 -14.11 -9.81 2.59
CA GLU A 86 -15.14 -10.16 1.59
C GLU A 86 -14.84 -11.50 0.94
N TRP A 87 -15.90 -12.27 0.66
CA TRP A 87 -15.80 -13.56 -0.04
C TRP A 87 -15.82 -13.35 -1.55
N MET A 88 -14.92 -14.03 -2.27
CA MET A 88 -14.87 -14.00 -3.73
C MET A 88 -15.32 -15.34 -4.29
N THR A 89 -16.31 -15.31 -5.19
CA THR A 89 -16.75 -16.48 -5.95
C THR A 89 -16.06 -16.48 -7.31
N LEU A 90 -15.42 -17.60 -7.66
CA LEU A 90 -14.85 -17.82 -8.98
C LEU A 90 -15.72 -18.86 -9.71
N PRO A 91 -16.55 -18.46 -10.70
CA PRO A 91 -17.27 -19.43 -11.52
C PRO A 91 -16.26 -20.23 -12.35
N LEU A 92 -16.52 -21.53 -12.48
CA LEU A 92 -15.73 -22.48 -13.28
C LEU A 92 -16.32 -22.62 -14.68
#